data_AF-A0A1R0LDN1-F1
#
_entry.id   AF-A0A1R0LDN1-F1
#
_cell.length_a   1.000
_cell.length_b   1.000
_cell.length_c   1.000
_cell.angle_alpha   90.00
_cell.angle_beta   90.00
_cell.angle_gamma   90.00
#
_symmetry.space_group_name_H-M   'P 1'
#
loop_
_entity.id
_entity.type
_entity.pdbx_description
1 polymer ?
#
loop_
_entity_poly.entity_id
_entity_poly.type
_entity_poly.pdbx_seq_one_letter_code
_entity_poly.pdbx_strand_id
1 'polypeptide(L)'
;MCRRSWSTLGVATGSAFPLAFTLLGLRSATPRVAARLSGMAQTGGYLIAGAGPLVIGLLHAFTGPWRLPLLLLLALLVPETVFGLPAGRPAFVQVAAGTDTLRELLRLHAVRSTTRPLRERQR
;
A
#
# COMPACT_ATOMS: atom_id res chain seq x y z
N MET A 1 2.42 -13.83 -35.46
CA MET A 1 2.91 -13.87 -34.06
C MET A 1 2.61 -12.59 -33.27
N CYS A 2 2.80 -11.39 -33.84
CA CYS A 2 2.64 -10.09 -33.15
C CYS A 2 1.25 -9.85 -32.51
N ARG A 3 0.14 -10.30 -33.14
CA ARG A 3 -1.23 -10.03 -32.65
C ARG A 3 -1.62 -10.82 -31.39
N ARG A 4 -1.06 -12.01 -31.16
CA ARG A 4 -1.33 -12.83 -29.95
C ARG A 4 -0.59 -12.31 -28.72
N SER A 5 0.62 -11.77 -28.91
CA SER A 5 1.44 -11.19 -27.84
C SER A 5 0.79 -9.96 -27.20
N TRP A 6 0.06 -9.17 -27.98
CA TRP A 6 -0.63 -7.98 -27.45
C TRP A 6 -1.81 -8.36 -26.55
N SER A 7 -2.55 -9.43 -26.91
CA SER A 7 -3.68 -9.91 -26.12
C SER A 7 -3.24 -10.41 -24.75
N THR A 8 -2.12 -11.14 -24.67
CA THR A 8 -1.61 -11.64 -23.37
C THR A 8 -1.16 -10.52 -22.46
N LEU A 9 -0.47 -9.50 -23.00
CA LEU A 9 -0.08 -8.31 -22.24
C LEU A 9 -1.31 -7.52 -21.80
N GLY A 10 -2.29 -7.32 -22.68
CA GLY A 10 -3.54 -6.63 -22.34
C GLY A 10 -4.32 -7.32 -21.23
N VAL A 11 -4.43 -8.65 -21.28
CA VAL A 11 -5.11 -9.42 -20.22
C VAL A 11 -4.32 -9.37 -18.91
N ALA A 12 -2.99 -9.54 -18.94
CA ALA A 12 -2.16 -9.47 -17.75
C ALA A 12 -2.29 -8.10 -17.06
N THR A 13 -2.09 -7.00 -17.81
CA THR A 13 -2.17 -5.64 -17.26
C THR A 13 -3.60 -5.28 -16.83
N GLY A 14 -4.61 -5.69 -17.60
CA GLY A 14 -6.02 -5.40 -17.29
C GLY A 14 -6.57 -6.17 -16.09
N SER A 15 -6.07 -7.37 -15.82
CA SER A 15 -6.50 -8.20 -14.68
C SER A 15 -5.80 -7.85 -13.37
N ALA A 16 -4.62 -7.22 -13.41
CA ALA A 16 -3.82 -6.91 -12.24
C ALA A 16 -4.60 -6.10 -11.18
N PHE A 17 -5.30 -5.04 -11.60
CA PHE A 17 -6.05 -4.17 -10.70
C PHE A 17 -7.22 -4.88 -9.99
N PRO A 18 -8.18 -5.52 -10.68
CA PRO A 18 -9.27 -6.23 -10.03
C PRO A 18 -8.78 -7.44 -9.20
N LEU A 19 -7.71 -8.12 -9.61
CA LEU A 19 -7.11 -9.19 -8.80
C LEU A 19 -6.52 -8.64 -7.50
N ALA A 20 -5.81 -7.51 -7.55
CA ALA A 20 -5.28 -6.87 -6.36
C ALA A 20 -6.40 -6.48 -5.37
N PHE A 21 -7.48 -5.85 -5.85
CA PHE A 21 -8.64 -5.53 -5.00
C PHE A 21 -9.34 -6.76 -4.43
N THR A 22 -9.44 -7.82 -5.22
CA THR A 22 -10.00 -9.10 -4.76
C THR A 22 -9.15 -9.69 -3.62
N LEU A 23 -7.83 -9.72 -3.78
CA LEU A 23 -6.90 -10.20 -2.75
C LEU A 23 -6.97 -9.33 -1.49
N LEU A 24 -7.03 -8.01 -1.62
CA LEU A 24 -7.22 -7.11 -0.47
C LEU A 24 -8.51 -7.44 0.31
N GLY A 25 -9.60 -7.75 -0.39
CA GLY A 25 -10.84 -8.22 0.22
C GLY A 25 -10.68 -9.56 0.95
N LEU A 26 -10.13 -10.58 0.26
CA LEU A 26 -9.93 -11.93 0.81
C LEU A 26 -8.94 -12.00 1.98
N ARG A 27 -8.02 -11.03 2.08
CA ARG A 27 -6.98 -10.96 3.12
C ARG A 27 -7.32 -10.00 4.26
N SER A 28 -8.51 -9.41 4.22
CA SER A 28 -9.01 -8.52 5.26
C SER A 28 -10.05 -9.21 6.13
N ALA A 29 -9.86 -9.16 7.45
CA ALA A 29 -10.81 -9.76 8.39
C ALA A 29 -12.15 -9.01 8.46
N THR A 30 -12.18 -7.71 8.08
CA THR A 30 -13.38 -6.89 8.07
C THR A 30 -13.40 -5.92 6.88
N PRO A 31 -14.59 -5.46 6.42
CA PRO A 31 -14.70 -4.46 5.36
C PRO A 31 -13.96 -3.15 5.67
N ARG A 32 -13.89 -2.77 6.95
CA ARG A 32 -13.16 -1.57 7.40
C ARG A 32 -11.65 -1.73 7.19
N VAL A 33 -11.09 -2.92 7.47
CA VAL A 33 -9.67 -3.20 7.22
C VAL A 33 -9.38 -3.19 5.72
N ALA A 34 -10.23 -3.81 4.91
CA ALA A 34 -10.10 -3.81 3.45
C ALA A 34 -10.06 -2.38 2.88
N ALA A 35 -11.01 -1.53 3.28
CA ALA A 35 -11.07 -0.14 2.81
C ALA A 35 -9.79 0.65 3.18
N ARG A 36 -9.26 0.47 4.39
CA ARG A 36 -8.02 1.13 4.81
C ARG A 36 -6.81 0.61 4.04
N LEU A 37 -6.70 -0.71 3.85
CA LEU A 37 -5.61 -1.33 3.10
C LEU A 37 -5.63 -0.89 1.63
N SER A 38 -6.80 -0.86 1.00
CA SER A 38 -6.98 -0.31 -0.35
C SER A 38 -6.63 1.17 -0.42
N GLY A 39 -6.97 1.96 0.59
CA GLY A 39 -6.58 3.38 0.67
C GLY A 39 -5.06 3.55 0.70
N MET A 40 -4.38 2.84 1.60
CA MET A 40 -2.91 2.88 1.71
C MET A 40 -2.23 2.45 0.40
N ALA A 41 -2.70 1.35 -0.20
CA ALA A 41 -2.16 0.83 -1.47
C ALA A 41 -2.35 1.83 -2.62
N GLN A 42 -3.53 2.45 -2.74
CA GLN A 42 -3.79 3.45 -3.78
C GLN A 42 -2.97 4.71 -3.58
N THR A 43 -2.87 5.24 -2.36
CA THR A 43 -2.05 6.44 -2.11
C THR A 43 -0.60 6.19 -2.50
N GLY A 44 0.00 5.07 -2.08
CA GLY A 44 1.36 4.71 -2.49
C GLY A 44 1.48 4.48 -4.00
N GLY A 45 0.54 3.74 -4.58
CA GLY A 45 0.52 3.43 -6.02
C GLY A 45 0.42 4.67 -6.90
N TYR A 46 -0.45 5.63 -6.54
CA TYR A 46 -0.60 6.87 -7.28
C TYR A 46 0.60 7.82 -7.13
N LEU A 47 1.25 7.84 -5.97
CA LEU A 47 2.50 8.59 -5.81
C LEU A 47 3.59 8.04 -6.74
N ILE A 48 3.74 6.72 -6.79
CA ILE A 48 4.70 6.06 -7.70
C ILE A 48 4.30 6.29 -9.16
N ALA A 49 3.01 6.15 -9.50
CA ALA A 49 2.51 6.36 -10.86
C ALA A 49 2.71 7.80 -11.36
N GLY A 50 2.57 8.79 -10.47
CA GLY A 50 2.86 10.19 -10.79
C GLY A 50 4.35 10.48 -10.94
N ALA A 51 5.19 9.91 -10.06
CA ALA A 51 6.63 10.11 -10.09
C ALA A 51 7.34 9.33 -11.22
N GLY A 52 6.81 8.16 -11.60
CA GLY A 52 7.41 7.24 -12.57
C GLY A 52 7.77 7.89 -13.92
N PRO A 53 6.82 8.57 -14.61
CA PRO A 53 7.10 9.26 -15.86
C PRO A 53 8.18 10.34 -15.75
N LEU A 54 8.24 11.04 -14.61
CA LEU A 54 9.27 12.06 -14.37
C LEU A 54 10.65 11.40 -14.25
N VAL A 55 10.78 10.35 -13.44
CA VAL A 55 12.05 9.61 -13.27
C VAL A 55 12.52 9.04 -14.61
N ILE A 56 11.63 8.39 -15.35
CA ILE A 56 11.92 7.81 -16.66
C ILE A 56 12.32 8.89 -17.68
N GLY A 57 11.59 10.02 -17.69
CA GLY A 57 11.85 11.15 -18.57
C GLY A 57 13.21 11.80 -18.31
N LEU A 58 13.55 12.06 -17.04
CA LEU A 58 14.88 12.57 -16.67
C LEU A 58 15.98 11.57 -17.04
N LEU A 59 15.79 10.30 -16.71
CA LEU A 59 16.80 9.27 -16.99
C LEU A 59 17.08 9.16 -18.49
N HIS A 60 16.03 9.20 -19.32
CA HIS A 60 16.16 9.23 -20.76
C HIS A 60 16.87 10.51 -21.25
N ALA A 61 16.52 11.69 -20.71
CA ALA A 61 17.12 12.96 -21.11
C ALA A 61 18.63 13.03 -20.83
N PHE A 62 19.11 12.47 -19.72
CA PHE A 62 20.54 12.47 -19.37
C PHE A 62 21.34 11.37 -20.06
N THR A 63 20.71 10.22 -20.31
CA THR A 63 21.44 9.08 -20.89
C THR A 63 21.42 9.09 -22.41
N GLY A 64 20.29 9.43 -23.04
CA GLY A 64 20.08 9.36 -24.49
C GLY A 64 19.36 8.08 -24.93
N PRO A 65 19.90 6.86 -24.72
CA PRO A 65 19.27 5.64 -25.19
C PRO A 65 18.20 5.10 -24.21
N TRP A 66 17.15 4.52 -24.77
CA TRP A 66 16.06 3.86 -24.03
C TRP A 66 16.47 2.64 -23.20
N ARG A 67 17.73 2.17 -23.34
CA ARG A 67 18.22 0.98 -22.62
C ARG A 67 18.10 1.13 -21.10
N LEU A 68 18.53 2.26 -20.53
CA LEU A 68 18.46 2.48 -19.09
C LEU A 68 17.02 2.58 -18.56
N PRO A 69 16.13 3.39 -19.16
CA PRO A 69 14.71 3.40 -18.81
C PRO A 69 14.05 2.02 -18.83
N LEU A 70 14.31 1.22 -19.86
CA LEU A 70 13.76 -0.14 -19.98
C LEU A 70 14.34 -1.09 -18.92
N LEU A 71 15.64 -1.01 -18.65
CA LEU A 71 16.29 -1.75 -17.56
C LEU A 71 15.72 -1.38 -16.20
N LEU A 72 15.42 -0.10 -15.96
CA LEU A 72 14.78 0.35 -14.74
C LEU A 72 13.37 -0.25 -14.60
N LEU A 73 12.55 -0.20 -15.65
CA LEU A 73 11.23 -0.83 -15.65
C LEU A 73 11.31 -2.33 -15.37
N LEU A 74 12.26 -3.04 -16.00
CA LEU A 74 12.51 -4.46 -15.74
C LEU A 74 12.97 -4.71 -14.30
N ALA A 75 13.80 -3.83 -13.74
CA ALA A 75 14.25 -3.93 -12.34
C ALA A 75 13.08 -3.74 -11.35
N LEU A 76 12.07 -2.92 -11.69
CA LEU A 76 10.87 -2.73 -10.87
C LEU A 76 10.01 -4.00 -10.76
N LEU A 77 10.09 -4.94 -11.71
CA LEU A 77 9.40 -6.23 -11.60
C LEU A 77 9.93 -7.07 -10.42
N VAL A 78 11.19 -6.86 -10.02
CA VAL A 78 11.81 -7.62 -8.92
C VAL A 78 11.08 -7.38 -7.59
N PRO A 79 10.97 -6.15 -7.06
CA PRO A 79 10.23 -5.91 -5.83
C PRO A 79 8.74 -6.26 -6.00
N GLU A 80 8.12 -5.99 -7.15
CA GLU A 80 6.71 -6.35 -7.39
C GLU A 80 6.48 -7.86 -7.22
N THR A 81 7.35 -8.68 -7.79
CA THR A 81 7.25 -10.14 -7.69
C THR A 81 7.58 -10.63 -6.28
N VAL A 82 8.62 -10.07 -5.64
CA VAL A 82 9.05 -10.44 -4.28
C VAL A 82 7.96 -10.16 -3.25
N PHE A 83 7.24 -9.04 -3.37
CA PHE A 83 6.15 -8.70 -2.46
C PHE A 83 4.80 -9.30 -2.88
N GLY A 84 4.55 -9.44 -4.19
CA GLY A 84 3.29 -9.96 -4.73
C GLY A 84 3.08 -11.45 -4.49
N LEU A 85 4.11 -12.28 -4.67
CA LEU A 85 4.03 -13.73 -4.44
C LEU A 85 3.60 -14.10 -3.00
N PRO A 86 4.23 -13.59 -1.94
CA PRO A 86 3.82 -13.90 -0.57
C PRO A 86 2.48 -13.26 -0.18
N ALA A 87 2.07 -12.15 -0.80
CA ALA A 87 0.77 -11.51 -0.54
C ALA A 87 -0.42 -12.41 -0.92
N GLY A 88 -0.21 -13.39 -1.82
CA GLY A 88 -1.22 -14.38 -2.18
C GLY A 88 -1.50 -15.44 -1.10
N ARG A 89 -0.66 -15.55 -0.05
CA ARG A 89 -0.82 -16.59 0.99
C ARG A 89 -2.11 -16.43 1.80
N PRO A 90 -2.72 -17.53 2.28
CA PRO A 90 -3.93 -17.51 3.11
C PRO A 90 -3.64 -16.98 4.51
N ALA A 91 -3.44 -15.66 4.63
CA ALA A 91 -3.21 -14.95 5.87
C ALA A 91 -4.08 -13.69 5.94
N PHE A 92 -4.44 -13.26 7.15
CA PHE A 92 -5.19 -12.03 7.37
C PHE A 92 -4.26 -10.89 7.76
N VAL A 93 -4.45 -9.73 7.14
CA VAL A 93 -3.70 -8.51 7.47
C VAL A 93 -4.36 -7.82 8.66
N GLN A 94 -3.60 -7.65 9.75
CA GLN A 94 -4.02 -6.86 10.92
C GLN A 94 -3.54 -5.42 10.73
N VAL A 95 -4.46 -4.50 10.46
CA VAL A 95 -4.15 -3.07 10.45
C VAL A 95 -4.35 -2.54 11.86
N ALA A 96 -3.27 -2.20 12.55
CA ALA A 96 -3.33 -1.55 13.86
C ALA A 96 -4.21 -0.29 13.74
N ALA A 97 -5.36 -0.32 14.39
CA ALA A 97 -6.27 0.79 14.35
C ALA A 97 -5.71 1.91 15.25
N GLY A 98 -4.98 2.85 14.67
CA GLY A 98 -4.50 4.04 15.39
C GLY A 98 -5.63 4.83 16.09
N THR A 99 -6.88 4.65 15.66
CA THR A 99 -8.08 5.17 16.34
C THR A 99 -8.45 4.42 17.61
N ASP A 100 -8.18 3.12 17.69
CA ASP A 100 -8.49 2.31 18.86
C ASP A 100 -7.46 2.58 19.95
N THR A 101 -6.17 2.76 19.60
CA THR A 101 -5.16 3.22 20.55
C THR A 101 -5.45 4.62 21.08
N LEU A 102 -5.85 5.57 20.21
CA LEU A 102 -6.21 6.92 20.67
C LEU A 102 -7.45 6.89 21.58
N ARG A 103 -8.47 6.09 21.25
CA ARG A 103 -9.66 5.92 22.10
C ARG A 103 -9.34 5.23 23.42
N GLU A 104 -8.49 4.22 23.41
CA GLU A 104 -7.98 3.54 24.60
C GLU A 104 -7.23 4.54 25.49
N LEU A 105 -6.33 5.33 24.89
CA LEU A 105 -5.56 6.34 25.60
C LEU A 105 -6.44 7.47 26.14
N LEU A 106 -7.46 7.92 25.39
CA LEU A 106 -8.44 8.90 25.85
C LEU A 106 -9.31 8.34 26.98
N ARG A 107 -9.72 7.06 26.90
CA ARG A 107 -10.42 6.36 27.99
C ARG A 107 -9.54 6.27 29.24
N LEU A 108 -8.27 5.90 29.08
CA LEU A 108 -7.31 5.82 30.17
C LEU A 108 -6.98 7.20 30.75
N HIS A 109 -6.92 8.26 29.92
CA HIS A 109 -6.78 9.64 30.40
C HIS A 109 -8.01 10.10 31.19
N ALA A 110 -9.22 9.74 30.74
CA ALA A 110 -10.46 10.06 31.43
C ALA A 110 -10.57 9.33 32.78
N VAL A 111 -10.13 8.07 32.87
CA VAL A 111 -10.09 7.31 34.14
C VAL A 111 -9.01 7.87 35.09
N ARG A 112 -7.86 8.28 34.55
CA ARG A 112 -6.75 8.84 35.33
C ARG A 112 -7.06 10.24 35.88
N SER A 113 -7.88 11.03 35.19
CA SER A 113 -8.31 12.34 35.69
C SER A 113 -9.32 12.23 36.85
N THR A 114 -10.15 11.18 36.86
CA THR A 114 -11.09 10.91 37.97
C THR A 114 -10.40 10.44 39.26
N THR A 115 -9.22 9.83 39.16
CA THR A 115 -8.53 9.22 40.31
C THR A 115 -7.39 10.06 40.88
N ARG A 116 -7.16 11.29 40.40
CA ARG A 116 -6.11 12.17 40.95
C ARG A 116 -6.46 12.54 42.40
N PRO A 117 -5.77 11.98 43.43
CA PRO A 117 -6.10 12.27 44.81
C PRO A 117 -5.72 13.73 45.12
N LEU A 118 -6.57 14.42 45.87
CA LEU A 118 -6.47 15.83 46.31
C LEU A 118 -5.26 16.14 47.21
N ARG A 119 -4.15 15.41 47.11
CA ARG A 119 -2.96 15.57 47.98
C ARG A 119 -2.11 16.79 47.66
N GLU A 120 -2.42 17.51 46.59
CA GLU A 120 -1.67 18.68 46.09
C GLU A 120 -2.43 20.02 46.28
N ARG A 121 -3.65 19.99 46.87
CA ARG A 121 -4.48 21.19 47.11
C ARG A 121 -4.45 21.69 48.56
N GLN A 122 -3.64 21.07 49.43
CA GLN A 122 -3.51 21.43 50.85
C GLN A 122 -2.06 21.65 51.30
N ARG A 123 -1.20 22.14 50.40
CA ARG A 123 0.07 22.78 50.76
C ARG A 123 0.13 24.17 50.15
#